data_AF-A0A162FA85-F1
#
_entry.id   AF-A0A162FA85-F1
#
_cell.length_a   1.000
_cell.length_b   1.000
_cell.length_c   1.000
_cell.angle_alpha   90.00
_cell.angle_beta   90.00
_cell.angle_gamma   90.00
#
_symmetry.space_group_name_H-M   'P 1'
#
loop_
_entity.id
_entity.type
_entity.pdbx_description
1 polymer ?
#
loop_
_entity_poly.entity_id
_entity_poly.type
_entity_poly.pdbx_seq_one_letter_code
_entity_poly.pdbx_strand_id
1 'polypeptide(L)'
;METKDRLRTTLNLDRDIINSIKIIAANKNSTQTEIITEYLKKGLELEDEKNKIPENLIANKNTYNPDPERRMKFAGIIKTKKPVNLTKTLEEVRKMEY
;
A
#
# COMPACT_ATOMS: atom_id res chain seq x y z
N MET A 1 7.46 -32.01 -14.82
CA MET A 1 8.25 -30.82 -14.46
C MET A 1 7.29 -29.65 -14.39
N GLU A 2 7.05 -29.08 -13.20
CA GLU A 2 6.22 -27.87 -13.10
C GLU A 2 6.88 -26.76 -13.92
N THR A 3 6.19 -26.32 -14.97
CA THR A 3 6.53 -25.09 -15.68
C THR A 3 6.23 -23.93 -14.75
N LYS A 4 7.26 -23.43 -14.05
CA LYS A 4 7.17 -22.13 -13.37
C LYS A 4 6.71 -21.11 -14.41
N ASP A 5 5.53 -20.53 -14.20
CA ASP A 5 4.95 -19.51 -15.07
C ASP A 5 5.88 -18.31 -15.12
N ARG A 6 6.73 -18.25 -16.14
CA ARG A 6 7.73 -17.18 -16.33
C ARG A 6 7.21 -16.24 -17.41
N LEU A 7 6.81 -15.04 -16.99
CA LEU A 7 6.44 -13.97 -17.91
C LEU A 7 7.69 -13.36 -18.53
N ARG A 8 7.67 -13.19 -19.86
CA ARG A 8 8.69 -12.44 -20.58
C ARG A 8 8.32 -10.97 -20.57
N THR A 9 9.26 -10.12 -20.19
CA THR A 9 9.10 -8.67 -20.18
C THR A 9 10.35 -8.02 -20.78
N THR A 10 10.17 -6.81 -21.32
CA THR A 10 11.25 -5.99 -21.86
C THR A 10 11.41 -4.77 -20.97
N LEU A 11 12.66 -4.45 -20.61
CA LEU A 11 12.99 -3.32 -19.74
C LEU A 11 14.19 -2.59 -20.33
N ASN A 12 14.17 -1.27 -20.22
CA ASN A 12 15.30 -0.41 -20.55
C ASN A 12 16.13 -0.20 -19.28
N LEU A 13 17.41 -0.47 -19.36
CA LEU A 13 18.37 -0.30 -18.26
C LEU A 13 19.53 0.56 -18.74
N ASP A 14 20.10 1.36 -17.84
CA ASP A 14 21.30 2.13 -18.15
C ASP A 14 22.46 1.21 -18.53
N ARG A 15 23.30 1.69 -19.46
CA ARG A 15 24.42 0.94 -20.02
C ARG A 15 25.39 0.45 -18.93
N ASP A 16 25.65 1.29 -17.95
CA ASP A 16 26.61 1.00 -16.88
C ASP A 16 26.06 -0.03 -15.89
N ILE A 17 24.73 -0.01 -15.66
CA ILE A 17 24.04 -1.00 -14.83
C ILE A 17 24.14 -2.38 -15.49
N ILE A 18 23.82 -2.49 -16.79
CA ILE A 18 23.88 -3.79 -17.48
C ILE A 18 25.33 -4.33 -17.58
N ASN A 19 26.32 -3.44 -17.76
CA ASN A 19 27.73 -3.84 -17.73
C ASN A 19 28.14 -4.40 -16.37
N SER A 20 27.73 -3.74 -15.29
CA SER A 20 28.00 -4.19 -13.93
C SER A 20 27.35 -5.56 -13.64
N ILE A 21 26.09 -5.74 -14.06
CA ILE A 21 25.37 -7.02 -13.94
C ILE A 21 26.11 -8.15 -14.67
N LYS A 22 26.65 -7.90 -15.86
CA LYS A 22 27.42 -8.90 -16.62
C LYS A 22 28.67 -9.35 -15.86
N ILE A 23 29.42 -8.40 -15.29
CA ILE A 23 30.62 -8.71 -14.50
C ILE A 23 30.25 -9.56 -13.28
N ILE A 24 29.18 -9.17 -12.57
CA ILE A 24 28.70 -9.89 -11.38
C ILE A 24 28.26 -11.31 -11.74
N ALA A 25 27.52 -11.46 -12.84
CA ALA A 25 27.06 -12.77 -13.33
C ALA A 25 28.26 -13.68 -13.64
N ALA A 26 29.30 -13.16 -14.31
CA ALA A 26 30.53 -13.89 -14.58
C ALA A 26 31.24 -14.31 -13.28
N ASN A 27 31.40 -13.39 -12.33
CA ASN A 27 32.05 -13.68 -11.05
C ASN A 27 31.30 -14.73 -10.21
N LYS A 28 29.98 -14.77 -10.32
CA LYS A 28 29.10 -15.70 -9.58
C LYS A 28 28.84 -17.01 -10.32
N ASN A 29 29.40 -17.23 -11.52
CA ASN A 29 29.04 -18.35 -12.40
C ASN A 29 27.52 -18.49 -12.59
N SER A 30 26.83 -17.37 -12.81
CA SER A 30 25.37 -17.28 -12.92
C SER A 30 24.98 -16.50 -14.19
N THR A 31 23.67 -16.45 -14.50
CA THR A 31 23.16 -15.74 -15.66
C THR A 31 22.75 -14.30 -15.33
N GLN A 32 22.79 -13.40 -16.32
CA GLN A 32 22.32 -12.01 -16.17
C GLN A 32 20.87 -11.96 -15.64
N THR A 33 20.01 -12.84 -16.16
CA THR A 33 18.60 -12.95 -15.74
C THR A 33 18.45 -13.33 -14.27
N GLU A 34 19.26 -14.28 -13.79
CA GLU A 34 19.25 -14.68 -12.38
C GLU A 34 19.70 -13.54 -11.47
N ILE A 35 20.77 -12.82 -11.83
CA ILE A 35 21.24 -11.66 -11.06
C ILE A 35 20.21 -10.54 -11.04
N ILE A 36 19.60 -10.21 -12.19
CA ILE A 36 18.52 -9.21 -12.26
C ILE A 36 17.36 -9.62 -11.35
N THR A 37 16.95 -10.89 -11.43
CA THR A 37 15.83 -11.41 -10.62
C THR A 37 16.17 -11.37 -9.12
N GLU A 38 17.38 -11.75 -8.73
CA GLU A 38 17.86 -11.72 -7.35
C GLU A 38 17.80 -10.29 -6.78
N TYR A 39 18.29 -9.32 -7.54
CA TYR A 39 18.33 -7.92 -7.09
C TYR A 39 16.96 -7.27 -7.05
N LEU A 40 16.09 -7.54 -8.02
CA LEU A 40 14.71 -7.06 -7.98
C LEU A 40 13.95 -7.63 -6.78
N LYS A 41 14.12 -8.92 -6.47
CA LYS A 41 13.50 -9.53 -5.28
C LYS A 41 13.96 -8.85 -3.99
N LYS A 42 15.28 -8.68 -3.82
CA LYS A 42 15.85 -7.98 -2.67
C LYS A 42 15.34 -6.54 -2.56
N GLY A 43 15.20 -5.84 -3.69
CA GLY A 43 14.63 -4.50 -3.73
C GLY A 43 13.18 -4.46 -3.24
N LEU A 44 12.36 -5.43 -3.64
CA LEU A 44 10.96 -5.54 -3.20
C LEU A 44 10.84 -5.95 -1.72
N GLU A 45 11.69 -6.83 -1.22
CA GLU A 45 11.73 -7.21 0.21
C GLU A 45 12.08 -6.00 1.11
N LEU A 46 12.94 -5.11 0.64
CA LEU A 46 13.30 -3.87 1.35
C LEU A 46 12.19 -2.80 1.29
N GLU A 47 11.33 -2.83 0.26
CA GLU A 47 10.14 -1.98 0.16
C GLU A 47 9.07 -2.38 1.17
N ASP A 48 8.89 -3.67 1.42
CA ASP A 48 7.89 -4.21 2.37
C ASP A 48 8.11 -3.73 3.82
N GLU A 49 9.33 -3.32 4.18
CA GLU A 49 9.63 -2.71 5.48
C GLU A 49 9.13 -1.26 5.59
N LYS A 50 8.93 -0.55 4.47
CA LYS A 50 8.58 0.88 4.46
C LYS A 50 7.14 1.18 4.00
N ASN A 51 6.51 0.29 3.24
CA ASN A 51 5.24 0.54 2.55
C ASN A 51 4.07 -0.35 2.98
N LYS A 52 4.09 -0.94 4.18
CA LYS A 52 2.84 -1.46 4.77
C LYS A 52 1.98 -0.30 5.23
N ILE A 53 1.01 0.09 4.39
CA ILE A 53 -0.22 0.70 4.91
C ILE A 53 -0.68 -0.21 6.05
N PRO A 54 -0.74 0.27 7.30
CA PRO A 54 -1.24 -0.51 8.43
C PRO A 54 -2.54 -1.22 8.03
N GLU A 55 -2.74 -2.50 8.36
CA GLU A 55 -3.93 -3.26 7.93
C GLU A 55 -5.24 -2.53 8.28
N ASN A 56 -5.24 -1.76 9.37
CA ASN A 56 -6.35 -0.92 9.81
C ASN A 56 -6.64 0.31 8.92
N LEU A 57 -5.80 0.58 7.92
CA LEU A 57 -5.97 1.62 6.90
C LEU A 57 -6.24 1.03 5.51
N ILE A 58 -6.15 -0.29 5.33
CA ILE A 58 -6.54 -0.97 4.09
C ILE A 58 -8.04 -1.24 4.14
N ALA A 59 -8.83 -0.36 3.50
CA ALA A 59 -10.28 -0.54 3.35
C ALA A 59 -10.60 -1.63 2.30
N ASN A 60 -10.37 -2.90 2.66
CA ASN A 60 -10.83 -4.04 1.88
C ASN A 60 -12.12 -4.61 2.51
N LYS A 61 -13.19 -4.78 1.71
CA LYS A 61 -14.46 -5.39 2.14
C LYS A 61 -14.28 -6.76 2.83
N ASN A 62 -13.19 -7.47 2.53
CA ASN A 62 -12.93 -8.83 3.00
C ASN A 62 -12.06 -8.90 4.27
N THR A 63 -11.44 -7.80 4.71
CA THR A 63 -10.60 -7.75 5.93
C THR A 63 -11.01 -6.63 6.90
N TYR A 64 -12.13 -5.96 6.63
CA TYR A 64 -12.71 -4.99 7.55
C TYR A 64 -13.18 -5.70 8.84
N ASN A 65 -12.29 -5.75 9.84
CA ASN A 65 -12.60 -6.16 11.20
C ASN A 65 -12.56 -4.93 12.13
N PRO A 66 -13.60 -4.08 12.07
CA PRO A 66 -13.62 -2.85 12.85
C PRO A 66 -13.77 -3.14 14.35
N ASP A 67 -12.72 -2.82 15.10
CA ASP A 67 -12.71 -2.84 16.56
C ASP A 67 -13.90 -2.05 17.14
N PRO A 68 -14.85 -2.72 17.83
CA PRO A 68 -16.04 -2.08 18.40
C PRO A 68 -15.71 -0.96 19.39
N GLU A 69 -14.62 -1.09 20.16
CA GLU A 69 -14.23 -0.07 21.15
C GLU A 69 -13.75 1.22 20.47
N ARG A 70 -12.95 1.08 19.41
CA ARG A 70 -12.51 2.23 18.60
C ARG A 70 -13.68 2.91 17.89
N ARG A 71 -14.64 2.15 17.38
CA ARG A 71 -15.87 2.71 16.78
C ARG A 71 -16.68 3.51 17.80
N MET A 72 -16.83 3.02 19.03
CA MET A 72 -17.51 3.77 20.10
C MET A 72 -16.79 5.07 20.49
N LYS A 73 -15.45 5.11 20.44
CA LYS A 73 -14.68 6.36 20.67
C LYS A 73 -14.99 7.43 19.62
N PHE A 74 -15.21 7.04 18.37
CA PHE A 74 -15.62 7.99 17.30
C PHE A 74 -17.13 8.28 17.30
N ALA A 75 -17.97 7.37 17.81
CA ALA A 75 -19.41 7.58 17.95
C ALA A 75 -19.78 8.56 19.09
N GLY A 76 -18.79 9.14 19.78
CA GLY A 76 -18.96 9.86 21.05
C GLY A 76 -18.71 11.38 21.05
N ILE A 77 -18.49 12.03 19.90
CA ILE A 77 -18.33 13.50 19.84
C ILE A 77 -19.41 13.99 18.86
N ILE A 78 -20.63 14.29 19.31
CA ILE A 78 -20.93 15.49 20.10
C ILE A 78 -21.90 15.14 21.25
N LYS A 79 -21.43 15.13 22.49
CA LYS A 79 -22.32 15.18 23.66
C LYS A 79 -22.80 16.62 23.86
N THR A 80 -23.82 17.03 23.11
CA THR A 80 -24.52 18.30 23.38
C THR A 80 -25.49 18.12 24.53
N LYS A 81 -25.63 19.12 25.41
CA LYS A 81 -26.63 19.11 26.50
C LYS A 81 -28.09 19.09 25.99
N LYS A 82 -28.31 19.35 24.70
CA LYS A 82 -29.62 19.32 24.04
C LYS A 82 -29.53 18.47 22.76
N PRO A 83 -30.53 17.66 22.42
CA PRO A 83 -30.56 16.92 21.17
C PRO A 83 -30.47 17.88 19.98
N VAL A 84 -29.48 17.68 19.10
CA VAL A 84 -29.31 18.49 17.89
C VAL A 84 -30.21 17.92 16.80
N ASN A 85 -31.14 18.75 16.32
CA ASN A 85 -31.96 18.41 15.17
C ASN A 85 -31.18 18.78 13.89
N LEU A 86 -30.53 17.78 13.29
CA LEU A 86 -29.63 17.95 12.15
C LEU A 86 -30.31 18.61 10.94
N THR A 87 -31.60 18.34 10.71
CA THR A 87 -32.33 18.96 9.60
C THR A 87 -32.53 20.47 9.82
N LYS A 88 -32.84 20.89 11.04
CA LYS A 88 -32.93 22.33 11.37
C LYS A 88 -31.58 23.03 11.24
N THR A 89 -30.52 22.43 11.78
CA THR A 89 -29.18 23.03 11.70
C THR A 89 -28.68 23.17 10.26
N LEU A 90 -29.01 22.21 9.39
CA LEU A 90 -28.72 22.31 7.96
C LEU A 90 -29.56 23.40 7.27
N GLU A 91 -30.81 23.61 7.68
CA GLU A 91 -31.65 24.69 7.15
C GLU A 91 -31.19 26.07 7.59
N GLU A 92 -30.79 26.24 8.85
CA GLU A 92 -30.25 27.50 9.41
C GLU A 92 -28.95 27.91 8.69
N VAL A 93 -28.03 26.96 8.50
CA VAL A 93 -26.79 27.18 7.72
C VAL A 93 -27.09 27.52 6.26
N ARG A 94 -28.08 26.86 5.66
CA ARG A 94 -28.47 27.12 4.26
C ARG A 94 -29.16 28.48 4.09
N LYS A 95 -29.80 29.00 5.14
CA LYS A 95 -30.45 30.32 5.16
C LYS A 95 -29.53 31.45 5.63
N MET A 96 -28.30 31.15 6.08
CA MET A 96 -27.36 32.11 6.69
C MET A 96 -27.96 32.88 7.88
N GLU A 97 -28.87 32.25 8.62
CA GLU A 97 -29.40 32.78 9.87
C GLU A 97 -28.76 31.95 11.00
N TYR A 98 -27.86 32.57 11.78
CA TYR A 98 -27.18 31.99 12.94
C TYR A 98 -27.59 32.71 14.21
#